data_AF-A0A956YFI5-F1
#
_entry.id   AF-A0A956YFI5-F1
#
_cell.length_a   1.000
_cell.length_b   1.000
_cell.length_c   1.000
_cell.angle_alpha   90.00
_cell.angle_beta   90.00
_cell.angle_gamma   90.00
#
_symmetry.space_group_name_H-M   'P 1'
#
loop_
_entity.id
_entity.type
_entity.pdbx_description
1 polymer ?
#
loop_
_entity_poly.entity_id
_entity_poly.type
_entity_poly.pdbx_seq_one_letter_code
_entity_poly.pdbx_strand_id
1 'polypeptide(L)' 'MDMVPVGIYKQVGYKFNAWHDVGWWQVALQPHTDTQPSPPLPVTDILNTLAWDEAVATGLSLVKI' A
#
# COMPACT_ATOMS: atom_id res chain seq x y z
N MET A 1 9.03 4.15 4.73
CA MET A 1 7.61 3.95 4.39
C MET A 1 6.84 4.09 5.68
N ASP A 2 6.02 5.13 5.79
CA ASP A 2 5.29 5.52 7.01
C ASP A 2 4.07 4.61 7.26
N MET A 3 4.31 3.30 7.30
CA MET A 3 3.27 2.32 7.59
C MET A 3 3.00 2.30 9.10
N VAL A 4 1.75 2.42 9.48
CA VAL A 4 1.32 2.36 10.89
C VAL A 4 0.60 1.05 11.18
N PRO A 5 0.89 0.38 12.32
CA PRO A 5 0.16 -0.83 12.71
C PRO A 5 -1.28 -0.48 13.07
N VAL A 6 -2.24 -1.27 12.60
CA VAL A 6 -3.68 -1.04 12.84
C VAL A 6 -4.37 -2.19 13.56
N GLY A 7 -3.75 -3.36 13.63
CA GLY A 7 -4.30 -4.50 14.35
C GLY A 7 -3.40 -5.72 14.34
N ILE A 8 -3.64 -6.63 15.28
CA ILE A 8 -2.98 -7.93 15.34
C ILE A 8 -4.03 -9.01 15.63
N TYR A 9 -4.12 -10.01 14.76
CA TYR A 9 -4.90 -11.21 15.02
C TYR A 9 -3.98 -12.25 15.64
N LYS A 10 -4.20 -12.53 16.92
CA LYS A 10 -3.34 -13.42 17.70
C LYS A 10 -3.60 -14.88 17.36
N GLN A 11 -2.53 -15.65 17.16
CA GLN A 11 -2.56 -17.10 16.93
C GLN A 11 -3.57 -17.53 15.85
N VAL A 12 -3.69 -16.74 14.78
CA VAL A 12 -4.74 -16.95 13.76
C VAL A 12 -4.34 -17.98 12.71
N GLY A 13 -3.04 -18.26 12.55
CA GLY A 13 -2.53 -19.23 11.57
C GLY A 13 -1.58 -20.26 12.19
N TYR A 14 -1.75 -21.53 11.83
CA TYR A 14 -0.80 -22.60 12.20
C TYR A 14 0.10 -22.98 11.02
N LYS A 15 1.42 -22.84 11.20
CA LYS A 15 2.43 -23.19 10.18
C LYS A 15 3.77 -23.48 10.84
N PHE A 16 4.56 -24.38 10.26
CA PHE A 16 5.89 -24.77 10.81
C PHE A 16 5.83 -25.20 12.28
N ASN A 17 4.83 -26.03 12.59
CA ASN A 17 4.58 -26.57 13.93
C ASN A 17 4.39 -25.50 15.03
N ALA A 18 3.88 -24.32 14.66
CA ALA A 18 3.62 -23.21 15.58
C ALA A 18 2.39 -22.38 15.17
N TRP A 19 1.77 -21.74 16.16
CA TRP A 19 0.76 -20.70 15.95
C TRP A 19 1.44 -19.35 15.74
N HIS A 20 0.91 -18.56 14.80
CA HIS A 20 1.45 -17.26 14.42
C HIS A 20 0.41 -16.16 14.54
N ASP A 21 0.87 -15.01 14.98
CA ASP A 21 0.11 -13.76 14.93
C ASP A 21 0.19 -13.18 13.51
N VAL A 22 -0.88 -12.51 13.08
CA VAL A 22 -0.89 -11.73 11.83
C VAL A 22 -1.14 -10.28 12.18
N GLY A 23 -0.14 -9.43 11.94
CA GLY A 23 -0.27 -7.99 12.03
C GLY A 23 -0.82 -7.39 10.74
N TRP A 24 -1.59 -6.32 10.87
CA TRP A 24 -2.08 -5.49 9.79
C TRP A 24 -1.45 -4.10 9.91
N TRP A 25 -0.92 -3.60 8.80
CA TRP A 25 -0.36 -2.26 8.67
C TRP A 25 -1.07 -1.50 7.57
N GLN A 26 -1.24 -0.20 7.75
CA GLN A 26 -1.81 0.69 6.74
C GLN A 26 -0.82 1.78 6.35
N VAL A 27 -1.01 2.32 5.15
CA VAL A 27 -0.41 3.57 4.69
C VAL A 27 -1.52 4.44 4.11
N ALA A 28 -1.62 5.69 4.57
CA ALA A 28 -2.55 6.65 3.98
C ALA A 28 -1.91 7.26 2.73
N LEU A 29 -2.49 6.99 1.55
CA LEU A 29 -1.98 7.54 0.28
C LEU A 29 -2.42 9.01 0.07
N GLN A 30 -3.59 9.36 0.60
CA GLN A 30 -4.18 10.70 0.58
C GLN A 30 -5.00 10.90 1.87
N PRO A 31 -5.30 12.15 2.27
CA PRO A 31 -6.23 12.42 3.35
C PRO A 31 -7.58 11.78 3.11
N HIS A 32 -8.22 11.26 4.16
CA HIS A 32 -9.61 10.82 4.07
C HIS A 32 -10.52 12.05 4.00
N THR A 33 -11.36 12.09 2.97
CA THR A 33 -12.34 13.16 2.74
C THR A 33 -13.75 12.58 2.78
N ASP A 34 -14.74 13.40 3.12
CA ASP A 34 -16.16 12.99 3.09
C ASP A 34 -16.73 12.88 1.66
N THR A 35 -15.98 13.30 0.65
CA THR A 35 -16.35 13.15 -0.76
C THR A 35 -16.02 11.76 -1.28
N GLN A 36 -16.90 11.22 -2.12
CA GLN A 36 -16.66 9.94 -2.80
C GLN A 36 -15.41 10.05 -3.68
N PRO A 37 -14.44 9.12 -3.56
CA PRO A 37 -13.25 9.12 -4.41
C PRO A 37 -13.63 8.79 -5.86
N SER A 38 -12.89 9.35 -6.80
CA SER A 38 -12.96 8.90 -8.20
C SER A 38 -12.54 7.42 -8.29
N PRO A 39 -13.11 6.65 -9.22
CA PRO A 39 -12.65 5.28 -9.46
C PRO A 39 -11.13 5.25 -9.72
N PRO A 40 -10.42 4.19 -9.28
CA PRO A 40 -9.02 3.99 -9.64
C PRO A 40 -8.86 3.96 -11.17
N LEU A 41 -7.83 4.63 -11.68
CA LEU A 41 -7.50 4.55 -13.10
C LEU A 41 -6.80 3.22 -13.38
N PRO A 42 -7.19 2.50 -14.45
CA PRO A 42 -6.41 1.39 -14.95
C PRO A 42 -4.99 1.84 -15.28
N VAL A 43 -3.99 1.06 -14.88
CA VAL A 43 -2.59 1.39 -15.16
C VAL A 43 -2.36 1.57 -16.67
N THR A 44 -3.04 0.78 -17.50
CA THR A 44 -2.97 0.87 -18.97
C THR A 44 -3.27 2.24 -19.54
N ASP A 45 -4.11 3.00 -18.85
CA ASP A 45 -4.61 4.29 -19.35
C ASP A 45 -3.60 5.42 -19.08
N ILE A 46 -2.61 5.17 -18.20
CA ILE A 46 -1.60 6.15 -17.81
C ILE A 46 -0.19 5.82 -18.31
N LEU A 47 0.08 4.61 -18.83
CA LEU A 47 1.43 4.12 -19.19
C LEU A 47 2.27 5.07 -20.06
N ASN A 48 1.65 5.86 -20.93
CA ASN A 48 2.33 6.78 -21.85
C ASN A 48 2.06 8.26 -21.51
N THR A 49 1.83 8.54 -20.24
CA THR A 49 1.51 9.89 -19.75
C THR A 49 2.61 10.40 -18.83
N LEU A 50 2.73 11.73 -18.72
CA LEU A 50 3.66 12.35 -17.78
C LEU A 50 3.42 11.91 -16.32
N ALA A 51 2.15 11.67 -15.96
CA ALA A 51 1.79 11.19 -14.63
C ALA A 51 2.42 9.82 -14.30
N TRP A 52 2.60 8.95 -15.30
CA TRP A 52 3.31 7.69 -15.12
C TRP A 52 4.79 7.92 -14.86
N ASP A 53 5.44 8.74 -15.69
CA ASP A 53 6.87 9.03 -15.56
C ASP A 53 7.19 9.64 -14.19
N GLU A 54 6.37 10.59 -13.74
CA GLU A 54 6.50 11.22 -12.42
C GLU A 54 6.30 10.23 -11.26
N ALA A 55 5.28 9.37 -11.34
CA ALA A 55 5.00 8.37 -10.32
C ALA A 55 6.14 7.34 -10.19
N VAL A 56 6.65 6.84 -11.33
CA VAL A 56 7.77 5.89 -11.35
C VAL A 56 9.06 6.55 -10.85
N ALA A 57 9.38 7.76 -11.30
CA ALA A 57 10.56 8.49 -10.84
C ALA A 57 10.54 8.72 -9.31
N THR A 58 9.37 9.12 -8.78
CA THR A 58 9.18 9.27 -7.33
C THR A 58 9.40 7.96 -6.60
N GLY A 59 8.78 6.87 -7.06
CA GLY A 59 8.92 5.54 -6.46
C GLY A 59 10.36 5.02 -6.48
N LEU A 60 11.06 5.16 -7.61
CA LEU A 60 12.45 4.74 -7.76
C LEU A 60 13.39 5.44 -6.77
N SER A 61 13.15 6.71 -6.46
CA SER A 61 13.97 7.45 -5.47
C SER A 61 13.89 6.88 -4.04
N LEU A 62 12.84 6.10 -3.75
CA LEU A 62 12.62 5.50 -2.43
C LEU A 62 13.18 4.08 -2.32
N VAL A 63 13.59 3.46 -3.43
CA VAL A 63 14.19 2.12 -3.43
C VAL A 63 15.62 2.23 -2.87
N LYS A 64 15.82 1.65 -1.69
CA LYS A 64 17.15 1.49 -1.10
C LYS A 64 17.68 0.10 -1.49
N ILE A 65 18.80 0.08 -2.21
CA ILE A 65 19.57 -1.13 -2.55
C ILE A 65 20.61 -1.36 -1.46
#